data_AF-A5DHP2-F1
#
_entry.id   AF-A5DHP2-F1
#
_cell.length_a   1.000
_cell.length_b   1.000
_cell.length_c   1.000
_cell.angle_alpha   90.00
_cell.angle_beta   90.00
_cell.angle_gamma   90.00
#
_symmetry.space_group_name_H-M   'P 1'
#
loop_
_entity.id
_entity.type
_entity.pdbx_description
1 polymer ?
#
loop_
_entity_poly.entity_id
_entity_poly.type
_entity_poly.pdbx_seq_one_letter_code
_entity_poly.pdbx_strand_id
1 'polypeptide(L)'
;MPARNWVPSLSWLRSFKYVGYGVLNDVRTRLPYYKSDFTDAWNYRVVPSTTYIFFTNLLPAIAFAQDMFDKTENSYGVNEVLMSSAFAGVAFGLFSGQPLCIVGVTGPISIFSYTVYELIGPRGTPYFPFMCWIYLWSMIFHFILAFTNSVSFLKIISSYSCDVFGFFICVVYIQKAIQLLNGQFHHVDLASGYASVMIALLMVACGVGSHIFGSQLHYFNPVVRKIFVDYGVPASVILISPDLFTLVDFWRKQNSQDYPLPKSFAPTLSGRKQDPTAWFIHFWPSEKYQRGRCVSCCSICYFAHVSLLALTTMFRH
;
A
#
# COMPACT_ATOMS: atom_id res chain seq x y z
N MET A 1 36.08 17.35 5.46
CA MET A 1 35.23 16.68 6.48
C MET A 1 36.01 15.48 6.99
N PRO A 2 36.36 15.38 8.28
CA PRO A 2 37.13 14.24 8.75
C PRO A 2 36.23 12.99 8.75
N ALA A 3 36.78 11.88 8.26
CA ALA A 3 36.13 10.57 8.26
C ALA A 3 35.75 10.18 9.69
N ARG A 4 34.45 10.07 9.95
CA ARG A 4 33.93 9.59 11.23
C ARG A 4 34.24 8.09 11.28
N ASN A 5 35.20 7.69 12.12
CA ASN A 5 35.56 6.30 12.36
C ASN A 5 34.32 5.51 12.79
N TRP A 6 33.78 4.69 11.89
CA TRP A 6 32.74 3.71 12.17
C TRP A 6 33.36 2.54 12.92
N VAL A 7 33.57 2.69 14.23
CA VAL A 7 33.78 1.54 15.10
C VAL A 7 32.38 0.94 15.34
N PRO A 8 32.09 -0.30 14.89
CA PRO A 8 30.81 -0.94 15.21
C PRO A 8 30.82 -1.21 16.71
N SER A 9 30.18 -0.34 17.47
CA SER A 9 29.93 -0.55 18.89
C SER A 9 29.19 -1.89 19.04
N LEU A 10 29.81 -2.85 19.74
CA LEU A 10 29.22 -4.13 20.17
C LEU A 10 27.98 -3.96 21.10
N SER A 11 27.40 -2.76 21.19
CA SER A 11 26.19 -2.47 21.98
C SER A 11 24.96 -3.25 21.51
N TRP A 12 24.92 -3.77 20.27
CA TRP A 12 23.83 -4.65 19.83
C TRP A 12 23.79 -5.98 20.60
N LEU A 13 24.92 -6.54 21.04
CA LEU A 13 24.94 -7.73 21.90
C LEU A 13 24.37 -7.45 23.30
N ARG A 14 24.41 -6.17 23.75
CA ARG A 14 23.72 -5.74 24.99
C ARG A 14 22.20 -5.59 24.83
N SER A 15 21.67 -5.76 23.61
CA SER A 15 20.25 -5.58 23.27
C SER A 15 19.38 -6.81 23.62
N PHE A 16 20.01 -7.92 24.03
CA PHE A 16 19.37 -9.16 24.51
C PHE A 16 19.36 -9.27 26.05
N LYS A 17 19.19 -8.16 26.78
CA LYS A 17 19.15 -8.20 28.25
C LYS A 17 17.89 -8.87 28.81
N TYR A 18 16.71 -8.66 28.20
CA TYR A 18 15.46 -9.35 28.53
C TYR A 18 14.44 -9.28 27.38
N VAL A 19 13.51 -10.23 27.34
CA VAL A 19 12.43 -10.32 26.34
C VAL A 19 11.53 -9.07 26.42
N GLY A 20 11.35 -8.38 25.29
CA GLY A 20 10.53 -7.16 25.24
C GLY A 20 11.22 -5.85 25.66
N TYR A 21 12.53 -5.85 25.95
CA TYR A 21 13.31 -4.61 26.19
C TYR A 21 13.14 -3.59 25.07
N GLY A 22 13.20 -4.04 23.81
CA GLY A 22 13.10 -3.19 22.63
C GLY A 22 11.77 -2.43 22.58
N VAL A 23 10.65 -3.14 22.76
CA VAL A 23 9.31 -2.55 22.73
C VAL A 23 9.13 -1.52 23.85
N LEU A 24 9.55 -1.85 25.08
CA LEU A 24 9.46 -0.93 26.21
C LEU A 24 10.30 0.34 25.99
N ASN A 25 11.50 0.19 25.43
CA ASN A 25 12.37 1.32 25.12
C ASN A 25 11.77 2.22 24.02
N ASP A 26 11.17 1.62 22.98
CA ASP A 26 10.48 2.36 21.91
C ASP A 26 9.29 3.15 22.47
N VAL A 27 8.45 2.54 23.32
CA VAL A 27 7.31 3.22 23.97
C VAL A 27 7.80 4.36 24.86
N ARG A 28 8.81 4.12 25.71
CA ARG A 28 9.35 5.14 26.62
C ARG A 28 9.91 6.35 25.88
N THR A 29 10.52 6.12 24.72
CA THR A 29 11.11 7.19 23.91
C THR A 29 10.04 7.98 23.14
N ARG A 30 8.97 7.32 22.68
CA ARG A 30 7.93 7.96 21.87
C ARG A 30 6.85 8.67 22.67
N LEU A 31 6.43 8.10 23.80
CA LEU A 31 5.33 8.61 24.62
C LEU A 31 5.39 10.12 24.97
N PRO A 32 6.55 10.74 25.31
CA PRO A 32 6.58 12.16 25.64
C PRO A 32 6.22 13.08 24.47
N TYR A 33 6.48 12.67 23.22
CA TYR A 33 6.21 13.46 22.01
C TYR A 33 4.76 13.36 21.52
N TYR A 34 4.00 12.35 21.99
CA TYR A 34 2.66 12.10 21.47
C TYR A 34 1.71 13.29 21.65
N LYS A 35 1.84 14.01 22.76
CA LYS A 35 1.03 15.22 23.02
C LYS A 35 1.45 16.40 22.14
N SER A 36 2.76 16.57 21.90
CA SER A 36 3.26 17.67 21.06
C SER A 36 2.92 17.45 19.59
N ASP A 37 2.81 16.21 19.12
CA ASP A 37 2.46 15.94 17.72
C ASP A 37 1.10 16.58 17.31
N PHE A 38 0.11 16.62 18.20
CA PHE A 38 -1.18 17.26 17.94
C PHE A 38 -1.09 18.78 17.88
N THR A 39 -0.23 19.40 18.70
CA THR A 39 -0.01 20.84 18.66
C THR A 39 0.84 21.24 17.46
N ASP A 40 1.82 20.41 17.09
CA ASP A 40 2.72 20.64 15.96
C ASP A 40 1.99 20.48 14.61
N ALA A 41 0.93 19.66 14.58
CA ALA A 41 0.05 19.51 13.42
C ALA A 41 -0.78 20.76 13.10
N TRP A 42 -0.85 21.75 14.01
CA TRP A 42 -1.55 23.01 13.77
C TRP A 42 -0.71 23.98 12.93
N ASN A 43 -0.37 23.57 11.70
CA ASN A 43 0.41 24.35 10.76
C ASN A 43 -0.27 24.37 9.40
N TYR A 44 -0.30 25.54 8.74
CA TYR A 44 -0.92 25.71 7.42
C TYR A 44 -0.33 24.79 6.35
N ARG A 45 0.91 24.30 6.54
CA ARG A 45 1.57 23.35 5.62
C ARG A 45 1.01 21.93 5.68
N VAL A 46 0.27 21.57 6.73
CA VAL A 46 -0.30 20.23 6.87
C VAL A 46 -1.36 19.98 5.81
N VAL A 47 -2.22 20.95 5.52
CA VAL A 47 -3.29 20.83 4.50
C VAL A 47 -2.74 20.44 3.11
N PRO A 48 -1.75 21.16 2.53
CA PRO A 48 -1.16 20.76 1.26
C PRO A 48 -0.48 19.38 1.33
N SER A 49 0.28 19.10 2.39
CA SER A 49 0.97 17.82 2.54
C SER A 49 0.00 16.64 2.64
N THR A 50 -1.09 16.77 3.39
CA THR A 50 -2.13 15.73 3.52
C THR A 50 -2.83 15.50 2.18
N THR A 51 -3.16 16.57 1.44
CA THR A 51 -3.80 16.46 0.13
C THR A 51 -2.89 15.75 -0.88
N TYR A 52 -1.62 16.16 -0.93
CA TYR A 52 -0.61 15.54 -1.81
C TYR A 52 -0.42 14.06 -1.48
N ILE A 53 -0.21 13.72 -0.20
CA ILE A 53 -0.03 12.35 0.26
C ILE A 53 -1.28 11.49 -0.03
N PHE A 54 -2.48 12.04 0.15
CA PHE A 54 -3.71 11.32 -0.15
C PHE A 54 -3.77 10.87 -1.61
N PHE A 55 -3.60 11.78 -2.58
CA PHE A 55 -3.67 11.44 -4.00
C PHE A 55 -2.53 10.53 -4.47
N THR A 56 -1.32 10.76 -3.96
CA THR A 56 -0.15 9.94 -4.31
C THR A 56 -0.22 8.51 -3.80
N ASN A 57 -0.91 8.26 -2.68
CA ASN A 57 -1.11 6.89 -2.16
C ASN A 57 -2.40 6.25 -2.67
N LEU A 58 -3.43 7.03 -2.99
CA LEU A 58 -4.70 6.51 -3.50
C LEU A 58 -4.54 5.86 -4.87
N LEU A 59 -3.81 6.48 -5.80
CA LEU A 59 -3.69 5.97 -7.18
C LEU A 59 -2.99 4.61 -7.26
N PRO A 60 -1.81 4.40 -6.63
CA PRO A 60 -1.19 3.08 -6.62
C PRO A 60 -2.04 2.04 -5.88
N ALA A 61 -2.71 2.44 -4.78
CA ALA A 61 -3.57 1.53 -4.04
C ALA A 61 -4.75 1.02 -4.91
N ILE A 62 -5.40 1.90 -5.67
CA ILE A 62 -6.46 1.50 -6.61
C ILE A 62 -5.90 0.59 -7.71
N ALA A 63 -4.75 0.94 -8.30
CA ALA A 63 -4.14 0.13 -9.36
C ALA A 63 -3.80 -1.29 -8.88
N PHE A 64 -3.20 -1.43 -7.69
CA PHE A 64 -2.90 -2.74 -7.11
C PHE A 64 -4.17 -3.49 -6.66
N ALA A 65 -5.16 -2.78 -6.16
CA ALA A 65 -6.45 -3.38 -5.80
C ALA A 65 -7.15 -3.96 -7.04
N GLN A 66 -7.13 -3.23 -8.16
CA GLN A 66 -7.71 -3.69 -9.42
C GLN A 66 -6.94 -4.88 -10.01
N ASP A 67 -5.61 -4.83 -10.06
CA ASP A 67 -4.78 -5.97 -10.51
C ASP A 67 -5.08 -7.23 -9.67
N MET A 68 -5.22 -7.07 -8.35
CA MET A 68 -5.59 -8.17 -7.46
C MET A 68 -7.04 -8.65 -7.66
N PHE A 69 -7.99 -7.75 -7.88
CA PHE A 69 -9.39 -8.07 -8.15
C PHE A 69 -9.52 -8.94 -9.41
N ASP A 70 -8.87 -8.52 -10.50
CA ASP A 70 -8.89 -9.22 -11.79
C ASP A 70 -8.23 -10.61 -11.68
N LYS A 71 -7.14 -10.72 -10.91
CA LYS A 71 -6.40 -11.98 -10.73
C LYS A 71 -7.00 -12.95 -9.71
N THR A 72 -7.92 -12.51 -8.87
CA THR A 72 -8.58 -13.34 -7.85
C THR A 72 -10.03 -13.67 -8.19
N GLU A 73 -10.40 -13.58 -9.47
CA GLU A 73 -11.75 -13.82 -9.98
C GLU A 73 -12.82 -13.03 -9.20
N ASN A 74 -12.55 -11.75 -8.93
CA ASN A 74 -13.41 -10.86 -8.15
C ASN A 74 -13.62 -11.30 -6.70
N SER A 75 -12.66 -12.00 -6.10
CA SER A 75 -12.70 -12.34 -4.67
C SER A 75 -12.34 -11.11 -3.82
N TYR A 76 -11.26 -10.39 -4.15
CA TYR A 76 -10.85 -9.18 -3.44
C TYR A 76 -11.28 -7.91 -4.18
N GLY A 77 -12.36 -7.27 -3.73
CA GLY A 77 -12.80 -6.00 -4.31
C GLY A 77 -11.94 -4.80 -3.92
N VAL A 78 -12.04 -3.76 -4.76
CA VAL A 78 -11.39 -2.46 -4.53
C VAL A 78 -11.89 -1.82 -3.24
N ASN A 79 -13.18 -1.98 -2.92
CA ASN A 79 -13.79 -1.42 -1.70
C ASN A 79 -13.16 -1.99 -0.43
N GLU A 80 -12.90 -3.29 -0.39
CA GLU A 80 -12.31 -4.00 0.74
C GLU A 80 -10.86 -3.55 0.97
N VAL A 81 -10.10 -3.38 -0.12
CA VAL A 81 -8.72 -2.91 -0.06
C VAL A 81 -8.64 -1.46 0.41
N LEU A 82 -9.51 -0.59 -0.11
CA LEU A 82 -9.56 0.81 0.29
C LEU A 82 -9.99 0.98 1.74
N MET A 83 -11.03 0.25 2.17
CA MET A 83 -11.51 0.27 3.55
C MET A 83 -10.44 -0.27 4.52
N SER A 84 -9.78 -1.38 4.17
CA SER A 84 -8.67 -1.93 4.94
C SER A 84 -7.51 -0.94 5.08
N SER A 85 -7.13 -0.30 3.97
CA SER A 85 -6.04 0.71 3.97
C SER A 85 -6.41 1.95 4.81
N ALA A 86 -7.67 2.38 4.78
CA ALA A 86 -8.14 3.50 5.60
C ALA A 86 -8.09 3.18 7.10
N PHE A 87 -8.63 2.03 7.52
CA PHE A 87 -8.57 1.60 8.92
C PHE A 87 -7.14 1.37 9.40
N ALA A 88 -6.31 0.70 8.58
CA ALA A 88 -4.90 0.48 8.89
C ALA A 88 -4.13 1.80 9.00
N GLY A 89 -4.39 2.78 8.11
CA GLY A 89 -3.78 4.10 8.15
C GLY A 89 -4.14 4.87 9.42
N VAL A 90 -5.40 4.86 9.85
CA VAL A 90 -5.84 5.51 11.11
C VAL A 90 -5.23 4.82 12.33
N ALA A 91 -5.30 3.48 12.39
CA ALA A 91 -4.73 2.72 13.51
C ALA A 91 -3.21 2.90 13.59
N PHE A 92 -2.51 2.85 12.47
CA PHE A 92 -1.06 3.07 12.41
C PHE A 92 -0.71 4.52 12.75
N GLY A 93 -1.44 5.51 12.25
CA GLY A 93 -1.23 6.91 12.60
C GLY A 93 -1.35 7.18 14.11
N LEU A 94 -2.30 6.53 14.78
CA LEU A 94 -2.53 6.71 16.22
C LEU A 94 -1.55 5.95 17.11
N PHE A 95 -1.11 4.75 16.72
CA PHE A 95 -0.34 3.85 17.58
C PHE A 95 1.11 3.60 17.13
N SER A 96 1.56 4.16 16.00
CA SER A 96 2.92 3.93 15.49
C SER A 96 4.00 4.71 16.24
N GLY A 97 5.22 4.16 16.20
CA GLY A 97 6.43 4.86 16.65
C GLY A 97 6.88 5.99 15.72
N GLN A 98 6.39 6.02 14.47
CA GLN A 98 6.77 6.98 13.44
C GLN A 98 5.55 7.27 12.53
N PRO A 99 4.71 8.27 12.86
CA PRO A 99 3.48 8.56 12.12
C PRO A 99 3.73 9.19 10.74
N LEU A 100 4.98 9.54 10.41
CA LEU A 100 5.36 10.02 9.08
C LEU A 100 5.43 8.88 8.05
N CYS A 101 5.48 7.62 8.50
CA CYS A 101 5.47 6.46 7.63
C CYS A 101 4.04 6.18 7.12
N ILE A 102 3.91 6.01 5.81
CA ILE A 102 2.63 5.75 5.15
C ILE A 102 2.53 4.26 4.88
N VAL A 103 1.47 3.64 5.38
CA VAL A 103 1.17 2.21 5.18
C VAL A 103 0.12 2.06 4.09
N GLY A 104 0.29 1.07 3.22
CA GLY A 104 -0.64 0.80 2.13
C GLY A 104 -0.36 -0.52 1.44
N VAL A 105 -1.29 -0.95 0.61
CA VAL A 105 -1.13 -2.14 -0.25
C VAL A 105 -0.12 -1.84 -1.34
N THR A 106 0.79 -2.79 -1.58
CA THR A 106 1.88 -2.66 -2.55
C THR A 106 1.89 -3.83 -3.52
N GLY A 107 2.69 -3.72 -4.59
CA GLY A 107 2.88 -4.80 -5.57
C GLY A 107 3.21 -6.15 -4.93
N PRO A 108 4.22 -6.28 -4.06
CA PRO A 108 4.58 -7.57 -3.46
C PRO A 108 3.46 -8.28 -2.69
N ILE A 109 2.66 -7.54 -1.92
CA ILE A 109 1.52 -8.14 -1.19
C ILE A 109 0.40 -8.55 -2.16
N SER A 110 0.22 -7.83 -3.26
CA SER A 110 -0.74 -8.18 -4.32
C SER A 110 -0.30 -9.46 -5.04
N ILE A 111 1.00 -9.56 -5.39
CA ILE A 111 1.62 -10.74 -5.97
C ILE A 111 1.45 -11.96 -5.08
N PHE A 112 1.73 -11.81 -3.80
CA PHE A 112 1.51 -12.86 -2.82
C PHE A 112 0.04 -13.32 -2.81
N SER A 113 -0.90 -12.38 -2.81
CA SER A 113 -2.33 -12.68 -2.66
C SER A 113 -2.92 -13.46 -3.84
N TYR A 114 -2.58 -13.11 -5.08
CA TYR A 114 -3.04 -13.88 -6.24
C TYR A 114 -2.23 -15.16 -6.46
N THR A 115 -0.95 -15.20 -6.06
CA THR A 115 -0.16 -16.45 -6.11
C THR A 115 -0.74 -17.49 -5.16
N VAL A 116 -1.19 -17.05 -3.97
CA VAL A 116 -1.93 -17.91 -3.05
C VAL A 116 -3.22 -18.40 -3.69
N TYR A 117 -3.98 -17.53 -4.38
CA TYR A 117 -5.21 -17.90 -5.08
C TYR A 117 -4.96 -19.01 -6.11
N GLU A 118 -3.98 -18.84 -7.00
CA GLU A 118 -3.59 -19.83 -8.01
C GLU A 118 -3.13 -21.15 -7.39
N LEU A 119 -2.41 -21.10 -6.25
CA LEU A 119 -1.96 -22.29 -5.55
C LEU A 119 -3.14 -23.07 -4.96
N ILE A 120 -4.09 -22.39 -4.31
CA ILE A 120 -5.17 -23.10 -3.61
C ILE A 120 -6.33 -23.52 -4.52
N GLY A 121 -6.50 -22.87 -5.67
CA GLY A 121 -7.55 -23.16 -6.66
C GLY A 121 -7.67 -24.66 -6.98
N PRO A 122 -6.61 -25.34 -7.46
CA PRO A 122 -6.66 -26.77 -7.79
C PRO A 122 -6.81 -27.68 -6.55
N ARG A 123 -6.61 -27.15 -5.33
CA ARG A 123 -6.66 -27.92 -4.07
C ARG A 123 -8.05 -27.93 -3.44
N GLY A 124 -9.01 -27.17 -3.98
CA GLY A 124 -10.38 -27.07 -3.45
C GLY A 124 -10.49 -26.44 -2.06
N THR A 125 -9.42 -25.78 -1.61
CA THR A 125 -9.37 -25.02 -0.35
C THR A 125 -10.12 -23.69 -0.52
N PRO A 126 -11.01 -23.30 0.40
CA PRO A 126 -11.62 -21.98 0.34
C PRO A 126 -10.57 -20.89 0.60
N TYR A 127 -10.54 -19.86 -0.26
CA TYR A 127 -9.53 -18.80 -0.24
C TYR A 127 -9.51 -17.96 1.05
N PHE A 128 -10.66 -17.42 1.44
CA PHE A 128 -10.74 -16.52 2.59
C PHE A 128 -10.33 -17.16 3.93
N PRO A 129 -10.80 -18.38 4.29
CA PRO A 129 -10.32 -19.05 5.50
C PRO A 129 -8.81 -19.33 5.46
N PHE A 130 -8.27 -19.68 4.30
CA PHE A 130 -6.84 -19.91 4.14
C PHE A 130 -6.01 -18.63 4.34
N MET A 131 -6.45 -17.51 3.75
CA MET A 131 -5.84 -16.19 3.96
C MET A 131 -5.90 -15.75 5.43
N CYS A 132 -7.00 -16.02 6.13
CA CYS A 132 -7.11 -15.74 7.56
C CYS A 132 -6.05 -16.49 8.39
N TRP A 133 -5.82 -17.77 8.10
CA TRP A 133 -4.76 -18.54 8.74
C TRP A 133 -3.37 -17.95 8.49
N ILE A 134 -3.12 -17.50 7.25
CA ILE A 134 -1.86 -16.83 6.91
C ILE A 134 -1.64 -15.59 7.78
N TYR A 135 -2.67 -14.74 7.91
CA TYR A 135 -2.57 -13.54 8.72
C TYR A 135 -2.41 -13.83 10.22
N LEU A 136 -3.06 -14.88 10.74
CA LEU A 136 -2.91 -15.28 12.15
C LEU A 136 -1.48 -15.72 12.47
N TRP A 137 -0.87 -16.55 11.61
CA TRP A 137 0.52 -16.95 11.76
C TRP A 137 1.49 -15.78 11.59
N SER A 138 1.21 -14.89 10.63
CA SER A 138 1.96 -13.64 10.48
C SER A 138 1.95 -12.82 11.77
N MET A 139 0.80 -12.62 12.42
CA MET A 139 0.69 -11.91 13.69
C MET A 139 1.55 -12.55 14.80
N ILE A 140 1.50 -13.89 14.93
CA ILE A 140 2.31 -14.61 15.92
C ILE A 140 3.81 -14.38 15.68
N PHE A 141 4.26 -14.46 14.43
CA PHE A 141 5.67 -14.20 14.09
C PHE A 141 6.08 -12.75 14.33
N HIS A 142 5.21 -11.78 14.05
CA HIS A 142 5.47 -10.38 14.36
C HIS A 142 5.66 -10.16 15.87
N PHE A 143 4.84 -10.79 16.72
CA PHE A 143 5.02 -10.74 18.17
C PHE A 143 6.35 -11.36 18.59
N ILE A 144 6.70 -12.54 18.06
CA ILE A 144 7.98 -13.19 18.36
C ILE A 144 9.14 -12.25 18.01
N LEU A 145 9.17 -11.68 16.80
CA LEU A 145 10.23 -10.77 16.35
C LEU A 145 10.33 -9.49 17.19
N ALA A 146 9.18 -8.94 17.60
CA ALA A 146 9.12 -7.77 18.49
C ALA A 146 9.72 -8.09 19.87
N PHE A 147 9.36 -9.25 20.44
CA PHE A 147 9.85 -9.69 21.75
C PHE A 147 11.33 -10.10 21.72
N THR A 148 11.80 -10.72 20.64
CA THR A 148 13.22 -11.12 20.45
C THR A 148 14.12 -9.97 20.04
N ASN A 149 13.60 -8.75 19.87
CA ASN A 149 14.36 -7.57 19.47
C ASN A 149 15.13 -7.76 18.14
N SER A 150 14.57 -8.56 17.23
CA SER A 150 15.18 -8.87 15.93
C SER A 150 15.31 -7.62 15.04
N VAL A 151 14.51 -6.59 15.30
CA VAL A 151 14.57 -5.29 14.60
C VAL A 151 15.96 -4.64 14.72
N SER A 152 16.76 -4.97 15.73
CA SER A 152 18.11 -4.42 15.83
C SER A 152 19.06 -4.87 14.70
N PHE A 153 18.73 -5.93 13.94
CA PHE A 153 19.48 -6.32 12.75
C PHE A 153 19.41 -5.28 11.63
N LEU A 154 18.38 -4.42 11.61
CA LEU A 154 18.26 -3.36 10.60
C LEU A 154 19.38 -2.33 10.69
N LYS A 155 20.05 -2.21 11.84
CA LYS A 155 21.23 -1.33 11.98
C LYS A 155 22.41 -1.76 11.13
N ILE A 156 22.40 -3.00 10.62
CA ILE A 156 23.42 -3.54 9.73
C ILE A 156 23.13 -3.13 8.27
N ILE A 157 21.89 -2.76 7.96
CA ILE A 157 21.49 -2.35 6.62
C ILE A 157 22.11 -0.98 6.33
N SER A 158 22.85 -0.93 5.23
CA SER A 158 23.49 0.31 4.75
C SER A 158 22.53 1.16 3.94
N SER A 159 22.79 2.48 3.85
CA SER A 159 22.04 3.39 2.98
C SER A 159 22.04 2.94 1.51
N TYR A 160 23.13 2.32 1.06
CA TYR A 160 23.21 1.75 -0.29
C TYR A 160 22.14 0.68 -0.55
N SER A 161 21.89 -0.19 0.41
CA SER A 161 20.84 -1.21 0.29
C SER A 161 19.44 -0.59 0.24
N CYS A 162 19.21 0.48 1.00
CA CYS A 162 17.95 1.24 0.97
C CYS A 162 17.73 1.93 -0.39
N ASP A 163 18.78 2.55 -0.96
CA ASP A 163 18.70 3.22 -2.26
C ASP A 163 18.41 2.22 -3.39
N VAL A 164 19.08 1.06 -3.37
CA VAL A 164 18.83 -0.03 -4.34
C VAL A 164 17.41 -0.57 -4.20
N PHE A 165 16.91 -0.73 -2.97
CA PHE A 165 15.53 -1.16 -2.73
C PHE A 165 14.52 -0.12 -3.22
N GLY A 166 14.76 1.17 -2.98
CA GLY A 166 13.93 2.26 -3.51
C GLY A 166 13.89 2.24 -5.04
N PHE A 167 15.04 2.05 -5.69
CA PHE A 167 15.12 1.89 -7.15
C PHE A 167 14.31 0.69 -7.65
N PHE A 168 14.38 -0.46 -6.97
CA PHE A 168 13.59 -1.64 -7.31
C PHE A 168 12.08 -1.35 -7.26
N ILE A 169 11.59 -0.66 -6.23
CA ILE A 169 10.18 -0.27 -6.14
C ILE A 169 9.79 0.66 -7.29
N CYS A 170 10.62 1.63 -7.65
CA CYS A 170 10.37 2.51 -8.80
C CYS A 170 10.24 1.73 -10.12
N VAL A 171 11.11 0.75 -10.37
CA VAL A 171 11.04 -0.10 -11.57
C VAL A 171 9.75 -0.92 -11.60
N VAL A 172 9.37 -1.52 -10.47
CA VAL A 172 8.11 -2.29 -10.36
C VAL A 172 6.90 -1.40 -10.64
N TYR A 173 6.89 -0.17 -10.14
CA TYR A 173 5.78 0.77 -10.38
C TYR A 173 5.66 1.17 -11.85
N ILE A 174 6.78 1.45 -12.53
CA ILE A 174 6.79 1.76 -13.97
C ILE A 174 6.28 0.55 -14.77
N GLN A 175 6.78 -0.64 -14.45
CA GLN A 175 6.36 -1.87 -15.10
C GLN A 175 4.86 -2.13 -14.92
N LYS A 176 4.33 -1.90 -13.72
CA LYS A 176 2.90 -2.06 -13.41
C LYS A 176 2.03 -1.04 -14.13
N ALA A 177 2.48 0.21 -14.24
CA ALA A 177 1.79 1.22 -15.03
C ALA A 177 1.66 0.81 -16.51
N ILE A 178 2.73 0.25 -17.09
CA ILE A 178 2.71 -0.25 -18.48
C ILE A 178 1.76 -1.45 -18.61
N GLN A 179 1.76 -2.39 -17.65
CA GLN A 179 0.83 -3.53 -17.66
C GLN A 179 -0.63 -3.07 -17.61
N LEU A 180 -0.94 -2.09 -16.76
CA LEU A 180 -2.29 -1.57 -16.62
C LEU A 180 -2.76 -0.87 -17.90
N LEU A 181 -1.89 -0.07 -18.53
CA LEU A 181 -2.17 0.55 -19.83
C LEU A 181 -2.40 -0.50 -20.92
N ASN A 182 -1.57 -1.55 -20.97
CA ASN A 182 -1.75 -2.63 -21.94
C ASN A 182 -3.07 -3.39 -21.73
N GLY A 183 -3.51 -3.57 -20.48
CA GLY A 183 -4.81 -4.17 -20.15
C GLY A 183 -5.98 -3.40 -20.77
N GLN A 184 -5.92 -2.06 -20.83
CA GLN A 184 -6.99 -1.25 -21.42
C GLN A 184 -7.19 -1.51 -22.93
N PHE A 185 -6.11 -1.83 -23.65
CA PHE A 185 -6.19 -2.17 -25.08
C PHE A 185 -6.89 -3.51 -25.33
N HIS A 186 -6.84 -4.44 -24.36
CA HIS A 186 -7.43 -5.76 -24.52
C HIS A 186 -8.90 -5.85 -24.08
N HIS A 187 -9.36 -4.99 -23.17
CA HIS A 187 -10.66 -5.15 -22.50
C HIS A 187 -11.77 -4.19 -22.95
N VAL A 188 -11.47 -3.02 -23.53
CA VAL A 188 -12.48 -1.98 -23.80
C VAL A 188 -12.65 -1.69 -25.29
N ASP A 189 -11.65 -1.07 -25.94
CA ASP A 189 -11.58 -0.82 -27.39
C ASP A 189 -10.22 -0.20 -27.75
N LEU A 190 -9.78 -0.29 -29.02
CA LEU A 190 -8.51 0.30 -29.49
C LEU A 190 -8.49 1.83 -29.30
N ALA A 191 -9.61 2.51 -29.60
CA ALA A 191 -9.75 3.96 -29.45
C ALA A 191 -9.66 4.40 -27.97
N SER A 192 -10.28 3.63 -27.07
CA SER A 192 -10.20 3.87 -25.62
C SER A 192 -8.77 3.64 -25.10
N GLY A 193 -8.07 2.63 -25.64
CA GLY A 193 -6.66 2.38 -25.34
C GLY A 193 -5.77 3.58 -25.68
N TYR A 194 -5.88 4.13 -26.89
CA TYR A 194 -5.10 5.32 -27.27
C TYR A 194 -5.43 6.55 -26.42
N ALA A 195 -6.72 6.77 -26.10
CA ALA A 195 -7.14 7.85 -25.21
C ALA A 195 -6.55 7.70 -23.80
N SER A 196 -6.52 6.48 -23.26
CA SER A 196 -5.93 6.21 -21.94
C SER A 196 -4.42 6.48 -21.89
N VAL A 197 -3.69 6.15 -22.96
CA VAL A 197 -2.25 6.46 -23.07
C VAL A 197 -2.02 7.96 -23.18
N MET A 198 -2.83 8.68 -23.97
CA MET A 198 -2.75 10.14 -24.07
C MET A 198 -2.97 10.80 -22.71
N ILE A 199 -4.02 10.37 -21.98
CA ILE A 199 -4.35 10.85 -20.64
C ILE A 199 -3.20 10.56 -19.65
N ALA A 200 -2.63 9.36 -19.68
CA ALA A 200 -1.51 8.98 -18.81
C ALA A 200 -0.26 9.83 -19.09
N LEU A 201 0.09 10.05 -20.36
CA LEU A 201 1.22 10.90 -20.74
C LEU A 201 0.99 12.37 -20.36
N LEU A 202 -0.25 12.87 -20.52
CA LEU A 202 -0.62 14.22 -20.12
C LEU A 202 -0.53 14.39 -18.61
N MET A 203 -0.98 13.40 -17.82
CA MET A 203 -0.82 13.39 -16.37
C MET A 203 0.66 13.42 -15.94
N VAL A 204 1.52 12.64 -16.60
CA VAL A 204 2.97 12.68 -16.35
C VAL A 204 3.55 14.05 -16.71
N ALA A 205 3.16 14.62 -17.86
CA ALA A 205 3.63 15.93 -18.30
C ALA A 205 3.19 17.05 -17.34
N CYS A 206 1.94 17.05 -16.89
CA CYS A 206 1.41 18.02 -15.92
C CYS A 206 2.06 17.83 -14.54
N GLY A 207 2.23 16.60 -14.06
CA GLY A 207 2.89 16.31 -12.79
C GLY A 207 4.35 16.74 -12.76
N VAL A 208 5.15 16.29 -13.74
CA VAL A 208 6.56 16.68 -13.87
C VAL A 208 6.69 18.18 -14.15
N GLY A 209 5.83 18.72 -15.01
CA GLY A 209 5.76 20.15 -15.30
C GLY A 209 5.56 20.95 -14.03
N SER A 210 4.55 20.62 -13.22
CA SER A 210 4.26 21.32 -11.95
C SER A 210 5.46 21.32 -10.99
N HIS A 211 6.22 20.21 -10.93
CA HIS A 211 7.43 20.11 -10.13
C HIS A 211 8.58 20.96 -10.68
N ILE A 212 8.78 20.98 -12.00
CA ILE A 212 9.82 21.81 -12.65
C ILE A 212 9.49 23.29 -12.51
N PHE A 213 8.23 23.69 -12.76
CA PHE A 213 7.71 25.04 -12.53
C PHE A 213 7.89 25.48 -11.08
N GLY A 214 7.69 24.54 -10.15
CA GLY A 214 7.82 24.72 -8.71
C GLY A 214 9.26 24.77 -8.17
N SER A 215 10.25 24.18 -8.85
CA SER A 215 11.60 24.02 -8.30
C SER A 215 12.67 24.82 -9.06
N GLN A 216 12.61 24.83 -10.40
CA GLN A 216 13.69 25.34 -11.25
C GLN A 216 13.39 26.75 -11.79
N LEU A 217 12.12 27.11 -11.98
CA LEU A 217 11.78 28.42 -12.56
C LEU A 217 11.83 29.54 -11.50
N HIS A 218 12.80 30.45 -11.67
CA HIS A 218 13.00 31.62 -10.82
C HIS A 218 12.12 32.84 -11.17
N TYR A 219 11.36 32.78 -12.26
CA TYR A 219 10.59 33.91 -12.77
C TYR A 219 9.31 34.24 -11.96
N PHE A 220 8.86 33.35 -11.06
CA PHE A 220 7.61 33.50 -10.32
C PHE A 220 7.79 33.76 -8.82
N ASN A 221 6.77 34.37 -8.22
CA ASN A 221 6.71 34.62 -6.78
C ASN A 221 6.83 33.32 -5.95
N PRO A 222 7.54 33.35 -4.81
CA PRO A 222 7.73 32.17 -3.96
C PRO A 222 6.45 31.49 -3.47
N VAL A 223 5.36 32.25 -3.32
CA VAL A 223 4.05 31.72 -2.90
C VAL A 223 3.41 30.88 -3.99
N VAL A 224 3.37 31.41 -5.22
CA VAL A 224 2.84 30.70 -6.40
C VAL A 224 3.64 29.42 -6.63
N ARG A 225 4.96 29.52 -6.54
CA ARG A 225 5.87 28.39 -6.69
C ARG A 225 5.57 27.24 -5.70
N LYS A 226 5.32 27.56 -4.43
CA LYS A 226 4.94 26.55 -3.42
C LYS A 226 3.58 25.90 -3.72
N ILE A 227 2.60 26.68 -4.17
CA ILE A 227 1.28 26.14 -4.55
C ILE A 227 1.42 25.10 -5.68
N PHE A 228 2.24 25.38 -6.69
CA PHE A 228 2.48 24.42 -7.78
C PHE A 228 3.20 23.15 -7.32
N VAL A 229 4.17 23.24 -6.41
CA VAL A 229 4.85 22.05 -5.87
C VAL A 229 3.87 21.20 -5.05
N ASP A 230 3.10 21.84 -4.18
CA ASP A 230 2.28 21.15 -3.19
C ASP A 230 0.98 20.61 -3.78
N TYR A 231 0.32 21.37 -4.66
CA TYR A 231 -0.96 21.02 -5.27
C TYR A 231 -0.87 20.55 -6.72
N GLY A 232 0.31 20.55 -7.34
CA GLY A 232 0.48 20.21 -8.75
C GLY A 232 -0.05 18.81 -9.11
N VAL A 233 0.33 17.80 -8.33
CA VAL A 233 -0.14 16.41 -8.53
C VAL A 233 -1.65 16.28 -8.25
N PRO A 234 -2.18 16.69 -7.08
CA PRO A 234 -3.63 16.69 -6.83
C PRO A 234 -4.45 17.44 -7.89
N ALA A 235 -4.01 18.63 -8.30
CA ALA A 235 -4.69 19.43 -9.31
C ALA A 235 -4.66 18.73 -10.67
N SER A 236 -3.54 18.11 -11.06
CA SER A 236 -3.46 17.34 -12.31
C SER A 236 -4.43 16.17 -12.32
N VAL A 237 -4.57 15.43 -11.20
CA VAL A 237 -5.57 14.36 -11.08
C VAL A 237 -6.99 14.92 -11.25
N ILE A 238 -7.31 15.99 -10.52
CA ILE A 238 -8.66 16.58 -10.52
C ILE A 238 -9.01 17.22 -11.87
N LEU A 239 -8.05 17.79 -12.58
CA LEU A 239 -8.29 18.42 -13.89
C LEU A 239 -8.48 17.40 -15.01
N ILE A 240 -7.78 16.26 -14.93
CA ILE A 240 -7.79 15.24 -15.98
C ILE A 240 -8.91 14.20 -15.76
N SER A 241 -9.37 14.00 -14.52
CA SER A 241 -10.45 13.06 -14.19
C SER A 241 -11.83 13.39 -14.82
N PRO A 242 -12.26 14.67 -14.95
CA PRO A 242 -13.51 15.05 -15.62
C PRO A 242 -13.49 14.78 -17.13
N ASP A 243 -12.34 14.95 -17.78
CA ASP A 243 -12.16 14.63 -19.19
C ASP A 243 -12.26 13.12 -19.43
N LEU A 244 -11.79 12.30 -18.47
CA LEU A 244 -12.03 10.86 -18.46
C LEU A 244 -13.53 10.54 -18.27
N PHE A 245 -14.23 11.20 -17.35
CA PHE A 245 -15.66 10.94 -17.12
C PHE A 245 -16.53 11.40 -18.29
N THR A 246 -16.24 12.53 -18.92
CA THR A 246 -17.00 13.03 -20.08
C THR A 246 -16.72 12.23 -21.35
N LEU A 247 -15.48 11.80 -21.58
CA LEU A 247 -15.13 10.88 -22.66
C LEU A 247 -15.78 9.50 -22.43
N VAL A 248 -15.70 8.96 -21.23
CA VAL A 248 -16.34 7.68 -20.85
C VAL A 248 -17.86 7.78 -20.84
N ASP A 249 -18.48 8.90 -20.44
CA ASP A 249 -19.94 9.13 -20.49
C ASP A 249 -20.43 9.34 -21.94
N PHE A 250 -19.63 9.99 -22.79
CA PHE A 250 -19.88 10.12 -24.23
C PHE A 250 -19.88 8.75 -24.92
N TRP A 251 -18.89 7.90 -24.65
CA TRP A 251 -18.81 6.55 -25.24
C TRP A 251 -19.78 5.55 -24.58
N ARG A 252 -20.09 5.69 -23.28
CA ARG A 252 -21.09 4.87 -22.56
C ARG A 252 -22.52 5.14 -23.02
N LYS A 253 -22.85 6.38 -23.41
CA LYS A 253 -24.12 6.68 -24.06
C LYS A 253 -24.24 6.03 -25.45
N GLN A 254 -23.12 5.63 -26.06
CA GLN A 254 -23.10 4.99 -27.37
C GLN A 254 -23.04 3.46 -27.30
N ASN A 255 -22.46 2.88 -26.24
CA ASN A 255 -22.44 1.44 -25.96
C ASN A 255 -23.28 1.11 -24.72
N SER A 256 -24.58 0.87 -24.94
CA SER A 256 -25.54 0.40 -23.93
C SER A 256 -25.17 -0.98 -23.36
N GLN A 257 -24.29 -1.02 -22.36
CA GLN A 257 -24.08 -2.17 -21.49
C GLN A 257 -24.03 -1.63 -20.04
N ASP A 258 -25.14 -1.77 -19.32
CA ASP A 258 -25.26 -1.43 -17.91
C ASP A 258 -24.37 -2.37 -17.08
N TYR A 259 -23.12 -1.98 -16.83
CA TYR A 259 -22.30 -2.63 -15.82
C TYR A 259 -22.86 -2.28 -14.43
N PRO A 260 -23.28 -3.26 -13.62
CA PRO A 260 -23.79 -2.99 -12.28
C PRO A 260 -22.65 -2.45 -11.41
N LEU A 261 -22.68 -1.14 -11.15
CA LEU A 261 -21.78 -0.51 -10.20
C LEU A 261 -22.00 -1.16 -8.82
N PRO A 262 -20.94 -1.61 -8.13
CA PRO A 262 -21.07 -2.07 -6.76
C PRO A 262 -21.62 -0.92 -5.91
N LYS A 263 -22.66 -1.20 -5.13
CA LYS A 263 -23.16 -0.23 -4.12
C LYS A 263 -22.00 0.12 -3.18
N SER A 264 -21.90 1.40 -2.82
CA SER A 264 -20.85 1.92 -1.95
C SER A 264 -20.73 1.07 -0.68
N PHE A 265 -19.54 0.52 -0.43
CA PHE A 265 -19.23 -0.34 0.73
C PHE A 265 -20.01 -1.67 0.85
N ALA A 266 -20.43 -2.28 -0.27
CA ALA A 266 -20.91 -3.65 -0.26
C ALA A 266 -19.74 -4.66 -0.44
N PRO A 267 -19.74 -5.81 0.26
CA PRO A 267 -18.76 -6.86 0.03
C PRO A 267 -18.97 -7.49 -1.35
N THR A 268 -17.88 -7.76 -2.05
CA THR A 268 -17.85 -8.21 -3.44
C THR A 268 -18.54 -9.57 -3.63
N LEU A 269 -18.55 -10.41 -2.60
CA LEU A 269 -19.19 -11.72 -2.58
C LEU A 269 -20.74 -11.70 -2.44
N SER A 270 -21.35 -10.51 -2.37
CA SER A 270 -22.81 -10.34 -2.17
C SER A 270 -23.69 -10.85 -3.32
N GLY A 271 -23.11 -11.28 -4.45
CA GLY A 271 -23.86 -11.80 -5.60
C GLY A 271 -24.49 -13.19 -5.41
N ARG A 272 -24.16 -13.95 -4.35
CA ARG A 272 -24.62 -15.35 -4.21
C ARG A 272 -25.55 -15.65 -3.03
N LYS A 273 -25.69 -14.75 -2.05
CA LYS A 273 -26.72 -14.69 -0.99
C LYS A 273 -26.42 -13.49 -0.09
N GLN A 274 -27.41 -12.62 0.12
CA GLN A 274 -27.31 -11.49 1.05
C GLN A 274 -27.36 -12.00 2.50
N ASP A 275 -26.21 -12.41 3.02
CA ASP A 275 -26.06 -12.66 4.46
C ASP A 275 -25.53 -11.38 5.14
N PRO A 276 -26.17 -10.87 6.20
CA PRO A 276 -25.69 -9.72 6.98
C PRO A 276 -24.36 -9.99 7.71
N THR A 277 -23.87 -11.23 7.69
CA THR A 277 -22.56 -11.69 8.17
C THR A 277 -21.48 -11.73 7.07
N ALA A 278 -21.72 -11.23 5.86
CA ALA A 278 -20.78 -11.31 4.72
C ALA A 278 -19.39 -10.72 4.98
N TRP A 279 -19.24 -9.82 5.95
CA TRP A 279 -17.94 -9.28 6.38
C TRP A 279 -17.15 -10.23 7.29
N PHE A 280 -17.83 -11.13 7.99
CA PHE A 280 -17.20 -12.05 8.93
C PHE A 280 -17.01 -13.43 8.29
N ILE A 281 -15.75 -13.78 8.03
CA ILE A 281 -15.39 -15.08 7.47
C ILE A 281 -15.39 -16.12 8.60
N HIS A 282 -16.29 -17.09 8.54
CA HIS A 282 -16.28 -18.22 9.46
C HIS A 282 -15.02 -19.09 9.22
N PHE A 283 -14.11 -19.04 10.20
CA PHE A 283 -12.80 -19.71 10.17
C PHE A 283 -12.88 -21.24 10.36
N TRP A 284 -13.99 -21.75 10.89
CA TRP A 284 -14.13 -23.14 11.33
C TRP A 284 -15.36 -23.85 10.74
N PRO A 285 -15.32 -24.34 9.49
CA PRO A 285 -16.26 -25.35 9.05
C PRO A 285 -15.77 -26.74 9.49
N SER A 286 -16.67 -27.49 10.14
CA SER A 286 -16.58 -28.89 10.61
C SER A 286 -15.31 -29.70 10.26
N GLU A 287 -14.55 -30.04 11.30
CA GLU A 287 -13.55 -31.10 11.59
C GLU A 287 -12.77 -31.89 10.51
N LYS A 288 -13.16 -31.96 9.23
CA LYS A 288 -12.55 -32.94 8.29
C LYS A 288 -11.34 -32.44 7.49
N TYR A 289 -10.94 -31.17 7.56
CA TYR A 289 -9.99 -30.60 6.56
C TYR A 289 -8.62 -30.15 7.08
N GLN A 290 -8.38 -30.02 8.40
CA GLN A 290 -7.40 -29.03 8.90
C GLN A 290 -6.03 -29.52 9.41
N ARG A 291 -5.80 -30.79 9.76
CA ARG A 291 -4.62 -31.12 10.60
C ARG A 291 -3.25 -31.07 9.89
N GLY A 292 -3.16 -31.44 8.62
CA GLY A 292 -1.88 -31.42 7.87
C GLY A 292 -1.57 -30.12 7.12
N ARG A 293 -2.59 -29.31 6.80
CA ARG A 293 -2.45 -28.10 5.98
C ARG A 293 -2.07 -26.84 6.79
N CYS A 294 -2.38 -26.82 8.09
CA CYS A 294 -1.99 -25.70 8.97
C CYS A 294 -0.47 -25.55 9.12
N VAL A 295 0.30 -26.66 9.09
CA VAL A 295 1.77 -26.61 9.16
C VAL A 295 2.38 -26.08 7.86
N SER A 296 1.76 -26.39 6.71
CA SER A 296 2.21 -25.84 5.41
C SER A 296 1.94 -24.33 5.29
N CYS A 297 0.88 -23.81 5.94
CA CYS A 297 0.67 -22.37 6.07
C CYS A 297 1.85 -21.67 6.77
N CYS A 298 2.43 -22.31 7.79
CA CYS A 298 3.56 -21.75 8.56
C CYS A 298 4.76 -21.40 7.66
N SER A 299 5.10 -22.29 6.71
CA SER A 299 6.20 -22.05 5.76
C SER A 299 5.89 -20.97 4.72
N ILE A 300 4.64 -20.87 4.25
CA ILE A 300 4.20 -19.82 3.29
C ILE A 300 4.17 -18.45 3.98
N CYS A 301 3.76 -18.40 5.25
CA CYS A 301 3.79 -17.17 6.06
C CYS A 301 5.19 -16.65 6.26
N TYR A 302 6.16 -17.53 6.51
CA TYR A 302 7.56 -17.15 6.69
C TYR A 302 8.12 -16.42 5.46
N PHE A 303 7.78 -16.85 4.24
CA PHE A 303 8.18 -16.17 3.00
C PHE A 303 7.50 -14.81 2.80
N ALA A 304 6.19 -14.70 3.07
CA ALA A 304 5.46 -13.43 3.00
C ALA A 304 5.98 -12.40 4.03
N HIS A 305 6.44 -12.89 5.18
CA HIS A 305 6.96 -12.10 6.28
C HIS A 305 8.30 -11.41 5.97
N VAL A 306 9.18 -12.05 5.19
CA VAL A 306 10.46 -11.46 4.77
C VAL A 306 10.22 -10.28 3.82
N SER A 307 9.21 -10.36 2.95
CA SER A 307 8.84 -9.27 2.03
C SER A 307 8.16 -8.10 2.76
N LEU A 308 7.29 -8.38 3.75
CA LEU A 308 6.54 -7.33 4.46
C LEU A 308 7.41 -6.57 5.48
N LEU A 309 8.30 -7.26 6.18
CA LEU A 309 9.21 -6.63 7.15
C LEU A 309 10.25 -5.75 6.46
N ALA A 310 10.72 -6.13 5.27
CA ALA A 310 11.63 -5.32 4.47
C ALA A 310 10.98 -3.97 4.08
N LEU A 311 9.68 -3.95 3.76
CA LEU A 311 8.97 -2.72 3.39
C LEU A 311 8.61 -1.82 4.57
N THR A 312 8.14 -2.38 5.70
CA THR A 312 7.65 -1.54 6.81
C THR A 312 8.77 -1.05 7.74
N THR A 313 9.92 -1.71 7.76
CA THR A 313 11.00 -1.39 8.71
C THR A 313 12.20 -0.67 8.08
N MET A 314 12.29 -0.59 6.75
CA MET A 314 13.32 0.21 6.05
C MET A 314 13.13 1.72 6.18
N PHE A 315 11.94 2.20 6.57
CA PHE A 315 11.65 3.64 6.68
C PHE A 315 11.97 4.26 8.04
N ARG A 316 12.70 3.58 8.92
CA ARG A 316 13.18 4.18 10.18
C ARG A 316 14.45 5.01 9.95
N HIS A 317 14.30 6.11 9.22
CA HIS A 317 15.22 7.24 9.19
C HIS A 317 14.46 8.55 9.40
#